data_AF-A0A7C4ZJ24-F1
#
_entry.id   AF-A0A7C4ZJ24-F1
#
_cell.length_a   1.000
_cell.length_b   1.000
_cell.length_c   1.000
_cell.angle_alpha   90.00
_cell.angle_beta   90.00
_cell.angle_gamma   90.00
#
_symmetry.space_group_name_H-M   'P 1'
#
loop_
_entity.id
_entity.type
_entity.pdbx_description
1 polymer ?
#
loop_
_entity_poly.entity_id
_entity_poly.type
_entity_poly.pdbx_seq_one_letter_code
_entity_poly.pdbx_strand_id
1 'polypeptide(L)' 'MGLTVHYVRDLADPASDCWKMFPPPGDLTDALTLARDGYSNVRDFLGAAGFRIVDETGRVIAEEAIAV' A
#
# COMPACT_ATOMS: atom_id res chain seq x y z
N MET A 1 -7.01 -13.04 9.64
CA MET A 1 -6.63 -11.63 9.83
C MET A 1 -6.61 -11.01 8.46
N GLY A 2 -7.40 -9.97 8.21
CA GLY A 2 -7.44 -9.32 6.90
C GLY A 2 -6.37 -8.23 6.81
N LEU A 3 -5.50 -8.29 5.82
CA LEU A 3 -4.59 -7.19 5.49
C LEU A 3 -5.25 -6.30 4.43
N THR A 4 -4.74 -5.10 4.19
CA THR A 4 -5.16 -4.14 3.15
C THR A 4 -3.97 -3.34 2.64
N VAL A 5 -3.83 -3.21 1.32
CA VAL A 5 -2.78 -2.36 0.72
C VAL A 5 -3.34 -0.98 0.42
N HIS A 6 -2.71 0.03 0.99
CA HIS A 6 -2.99 1.44 0.78
C HIS A 6 -1.83 2.06 0.00
N TYR A 7 -2.07 2.48 -1.23
CA TYR A 7 -1.10 3.28 -1.98
C TYR A 7 -1.24 4.74 -1.59
N VAL A 8 -0.14 5.45 -1.40
CA VAL A 8 -0.15 6.84 -0.96
C VAL A 8 0.57 7.75 -1.93
N ARG A 9 0.08 8.98 -2.07
CA ARG A 9 0.77 10.05 -2.83
C ARG A 9 1.96 10.63 -2.09
N ASP A 10 1.90 10.63 -0.77
CA ASP A 10 2.98 11.11 0.08
C ASP A 10 3.07 10.21 1.32
N LEU A 11 4.27 9.69 1.58
CA LEU A 11 4.56 8.88 2.77
C LEU A 11 4.87 9.75 3.98
N ALA A 12 5.31 10.99 3.77
CA ALA A 12 5.57 11.95 4.84
C ALA A 12 4.27 12.53 5.41
N ASP A 13 3.17 12.47 4.65
CA ASP A 13 1.85 12.90 5.09
C ASP A 13 0.94 11.68 5.38
N PRO A 14 0.70 11.33 6.66
CA PRO A 14 -0.19 10.22 7.00
C PRO A 14 -1.65 10.45 6.56
N ALA A 15 -2.05 11.71 6.35
CA ALA A 15 -3.35 12.12 5.82
C ALA A 15 -3.40 12.17 4.27
N SER A 16 -2.29 11.85 3.60
CA SER A 16 -2.23 11.80 2.15
C SER A 16 -3.29 10.86 1.57
N ASP A 17 -3.86 11.25 0.43
CA ASP A 17 -4.89 10.51 -0.28
C ASP A 17 -4.43 9.07 -0.52
N CYS A 18 -5.19 8.11 0.00
CA CYS A 18 -4.84 6.70 -0.06
C CYS A 18 -5.79 5.91 -0.95
N TRP A 19 -5.22 5.21 -1.93
CA TRP A 19 -6.00 4.27 -2.74
C TRP A 19 -5.97 2.90 -2.09
N LYS A 20 -7.16 2.44 -1.70
CA LYS A 20 -7.37 1.08 -1.22
C LYS A 20 -7.56 0.15 -2.42
N MET A 21 -6.59 -0.70 -2.67
CA MET A 21 -6.79 -1.87 -3.53
C MET A 21 -7.20 -3.08 -2.69
N PHE A 22 -7.77 -4.08 -3.36
CA PHE A 22 -8.37 -5.31 -2.81
C PHE A 22 -7.73 -5.83 -1.51
N PRO A 23 -8.53 -6.49 -0.63
CA PRO A 23 -7.96 -7.16 0.54
C PRO A 23 -6.86 -8.13 0.06
N PRO A 24 -5.58 -7.92 0.41
CA PRO A 24 -4.52 -8.84 0.13
C PRO A 24 -4.83 -10.23 0.70
N PRO A 25 -4.19 -11.25 0.11
CA PRO A 25 -4.19 -12.63 0.58
C PRO A 25 -3.81 -12.77 2.06
N GLY A 26 -4.09 -13.95 2.63
CA GLY A 26 -4.08 -14.22 4.07
C GLY A 26 -2.73 -14.01 4.79
N ASP A 27 -1.65 -13.77 4.06
CA ASP A 27 -0.28 -13.66 4.56
C ASP A 27 0.43 -12.39 4.08
N LEU A 28 1.38 -11.89 4.88
CA LEU A 28 2.13 -10.66 4.63
C LEU A 28 2.99 -10.73 3.34
N THR A 29 3.56 -11.88 3.03
CA THR A 29 4.40 -12.08 1.83
C THR A 29 3.63 -11.83 0.54
N ASP A 30 2.43 -12.38 0.46
CA ASP A 30 1.59 -12.20 -0.71
C ASP A 30 1.03 -10.77 -0.77
N ALA A 31 0.74 -10.16 0.39
CA ALA A 31 0.36 -8.75 0.49
C ALA A 31 1.45 -7.81 -0.06
N LEU A 32 2.72 -8.07 0.27
CA LEU A 32 3.87 -7.33 -0.24
C LEU A 32 4.06 -7.54 -1.75
N THR A 33 3.87 -8.77 -2.23
CA THR A 33 3.96 -9.09 -3.66
C THR A 33 2.90 -8.34 -4.46
N LEU A 34 1.66 -8.36 -3.99
CA LEU A 34 0.53 -7.66 -4.62
C LEU A 34 0.69 -6.14 -4.53
N ALA A 35 1.23 -5.63 -3.42
CA ALA A 35 1.52 -4.21 -3.27
C ALA A 35 2.58 -3.74 -4.28
N ARG A 36 3.66 -4.51 -4.47
CA ARG A 36 4.71 -4.16 -5.45
C ARG A 36 4.22 -4.26 -6.89
N ASP A 37 3.43 -5.28 -7.21
CA ASP A 37 2.88 -5.48 -8.56
C ASP A 37 1.87 -4.38 -8.93
N GLY A 38 0.97 -4.06 -8.00
CA GLY A 38 0.01 -2.96 -8.18
C GLY A 38 0.67 -1.59 -8.16
N TYR A 39 1.78 -1.41 -7.43
CA TYR A 39 2.47 -0.12 -7.32
C TYR A 39 2.88 0.46 -8.66
N SER A 40 3.40 -0.32 -9.61
CA SER A 40 3.79 0.21 -10.94
C SER A 40 2.61 0.88 -11.63
N ASN A 41 1.43 0.24 -11.60
CA ASN A 41 0.22 0.82 -12.17
C ASN A 41 -0.21 2.08 -11.41
N VAL A 42 -0.23 2.07 -10.07
CA VAL A 42 -0.66 3.25 -9.30
C VAL A 42 0.34 4.39 -9.39
N ARG A 43 1.64 4.11 -9.44
CA ARG A 43 2.67 5.12 -9.64
C ARG A 43 2.49 5.80 -10.99
N ASP A 44 2.39 5.02 -12.06
CA ASP A 44 2.40 5.56 -13.42
C ASP A 44 1.07 6.23 -13.79
N PHE A 45 -0.07 5.75 -13.26
CA PHE A 45 -1.39 6.33 -13.55
C PHE A 45 -1.87 7.35 -12.52
N LEU A 46 -1.49 7.21 -11.26
CA LEU A 46 -2.06 7.98 -10.14
C LEU A 46 -1.01 8.77 -9.34
N GLY A 47 0.29 8.52 -9.55
CA GLY A 47 1.38 9.23 -8.88
C GLY A 47 1.62 8.78 -7.45
N ALA A 48 1.47 7.49 -7.14
CA ALA A 48 1.83 6.97 -5.81
C ALA A 48 3.34 7.09 -5.52
N ALA A 49 3.69 7.63 -4.36
CA ALA A 49 5.06 7.67 -3.82
C ALA A 49 5.45 6.37 -3.09
N GLY A 50 4.46 5.55 -2.71
CA GLY A 50 4.71 4.24 -2.13
C GLY A 50 3.42 3.56 -1.67
N PHE A 51 3.57 2.59 -0.78
CA PHE A 51 2.43 1.85 -0.21
C PHE A 51 2.62 1.52 1.27
N ARG A 52 1.50 1.36 1.96
CA ARG A 52 1.36 0.91 3.35
C ARG A 52 0.41 -0.29 3.39
N ILE A 53 0.79 -1.34 4.10
CA ILE A 53 -0.05 -2.51 4.39
C ILE A 53 -0.62 -2.31 5.79
N VAL A 54 -1.94 -2.28 5.89
CA VAL A 54 -2.67 -2.13 7.15
C VAL A 54 -3.46 -3.38 7.49
N ASP A 55 -3.71 -3.63 8.76
CA ASP A 55 -4.65 -4.65 9.20
C ASP A 55 -6.11 -4.15 9.20
N GLU A 56 -7.03 -5.04 9.58
CA GLU A 56 -8.46 -4.75 9.74
C GLU A 56 -8.78 -3.65 10.77
N THR A 57 -7.86 -3.33 11.67
CA THR A 57 -7.98 -2.23 12.64
C THR A 57 -7.41 -0.91 12.11
N GLY A 58 -6.82 -0.92 10.91
CA GLY A 58 -6.15 0.23 10.31
C GLY A 58 -4.71 0.43 10.77
N ARG A 59 -4.13 -0.51 11.54
CA ARG A 59 -2.74 -0.43 11.99
C ARG A 59 -1.80 -0.76 10.83
N VAL A 60 -0.78 0.07 10.63
CA VAL A 60 0.29 -0.21 9.66
C VAL A 60 1.12 -1.40 10.14
N ILE A 61 1.16 -2.44 9.31
CA ILE A 61 1.96 -3.66 9.49
C ILE A 61 3.29 -3.53 8.75
N ALA A 62 3.27 -2.92 7.56
CA ALA A 62 4.45 -2.66 6.74
C ALA A 62 4.24 -1.41 5.89
N GLU A 63 5.31 -0.69 5.57
CA GLU A 63 5.30 0.40 4.59
C GLU A 63 6.59 0.34 3.77
N GLU A 64 6.50 0.71 2.50
CA GLU A 64 7.66 0.79 1.61
C GLU A 64 7.63 2.11 0.86
N ALA A 65 8.65 2.93 1.13
CA ALA A 65 8.98 4.10 0.34
C ALA A 65 9.79 3.65 -0.88
N ILE A 66 9.15 3.66 -2.05
CA ILE A 66 9.89 3.45 -3.29
C ILE A 66 10.35 4.83 -3.74
N ALA A 67 11.50 5.24 -3.20
CA ALA A 67 12.19 6.45 -3.63
C ALA A 67 12.39 6.39 -5.16
N VAL A 68 11.84 7.39 -5.84
CA VAL A 68 11.98 7.58 -7.30
C VAL A 68 13.38 8.04 -7.64
#